data_AF-A0A2M6W0R8-F1
#
_entry.id   AF-A0A2M6W0R8-F1
#
_cell.length_a   1.000
_cell.length_b   1.000
_cell.length_c   1.000
_cell.angle_alpha   90.00
_cell.angle_beta   90.00
_cell.angle_gamma   90.00
#
_symmetry.space_group_name_H-M   'P 1'
#
loop_
_entity.id
_entity.type
_entity.pdbx_description
1 polymer ?
#
loop_
_entity_poly.entity_id
_entity_poly.type
_entity_poly.pdbx_seq_one_letter_code
_entity_poly.pdbx_strand_id
1 'polypeptide(L)'
;MLFEKNKQLTLVEQQTAKGKKQGLWQNDRFLYFDASLINSYYIRLKKARKWLHIFEKIGAGVFGVGCIVLFFWQAYEQDLARFLKLPSFWLETKAPLKSLFWLGIIAGCYLWYRHLAEKTEQPEIDQDSEKSNEKNKLQASAYVGTDKRVPAKMLQDIGVFMTEDAKQSLEDAYKLADKLNDEYIGSIHVFIGLLSST
;
A
#
# COMPACT_ATOMS: atom_id res chain seq x y z
N MET A 1 -28.14 -32.18 39.93
CA MET A 1 -26.89 -31.54 40.37
C MET A 1 -25.80 -31.75 39.30
N LEU A 2 -26.05 -31.31 38.06
CA LEU A 2 -25.16 -31.50 36.88
C LEU A 2 -25.39 -30.37 35.84
N PHE A 3 -25.34 -29.11 36.27
CA PHE A 3 -25.37 -27.95 35.35
C PHE A 3 -24.49 -26.83 35.93
N GLU A 4 -23.17 -27.04 35.94
CA GLU A 4 -22.24 -25.99 36.37
C GLU A 4 -20.87 -26.08 35.66
N LYS A 5 -20.89 -26.32 34.34
CA LYS A 5 -19.67 -26.34 33.51
C LYS A 5 -19.89 -25.59 32.19
N ASN A 6 -20.36 -24.34 32.27
CA ASN A 6 -20.42 -23.48 31.07
C ASN A 6 -20.18 -21.99 31.40
N LYS A 7 -19.14 -21.72 32.19
CA LYS A 7 -18.78 -20.35 32.59
C LYS A 7 -17.27 -20.12 32.54
N GLN A 8 -16.63 -20.43 31.40
CA GLN A 8 -15.27 -19.96 31.08
C GLN A 8 -15.10 -19.74 29.56
N LEU A 9 -15.90 -18.83 29.00
CA LEU A 9 -15.48 -18.02 27.86
C LEU A 9 -15.21 -16.61 28.41
N THR A 10 -14.22 -16.51 29.28
CA THR A 10 -13.62 -15.23 29.64
C THR A 10 -12.89 -14.72 28.40
N LEU A 11 -13.48 -13.69 27.77
CA LEU A 11 -12.76 -12.77 26.90
C LEU A 11 -11.57 -12.22 27.69
N VAL A 12 -10.38 -12.78 27.43
CA VAL A 12 -9.15 -12.31 28.07
C VAL A 12 -8.71 -11.03 27.35
N GLU A 13 -9.17 -9.94 27.92
CA GLU A 13 -8.70 -8.57 27.76
C GLU A 13 -7.19 -8.50 28.07
N GLN A 14 -6.33 -8.23 27.07
CA GLN A 14 -4.92 -7.88 27.29
C GLN A 14 -4.38 -6.82 26.31
N GLN A 15 -4.47 -5.58 26.81
CA GLN A 15 -3.61 -4.40 26.66
C GLN A 15 -2.94 -4.10 25.31
N THR A 16 -3.46 -3.07 24.65
CA THR A 16 -2.76 -2.26 23.66
C THR A 16 -2.45 -0.87 24.22
N ALA A 17 -1.27 -0.71 24.79
CA ALA A 17 -0.56 0.55 24.82
C ALA A 17 0.95 0.25 24.71
N LYS A 18 1.56 0.58 23.56
CA LYS A 18 2.99 0.37 23.23
C LYS A 18 3.39 -1.08 22.87
N GLY A 19 3.07 -1.49 21.64
CA GLY A 19 3.97 -2.32 20.84
C GLY A 19 3.91 -3.85 20.97
N LYS A 20 2.92 -4.43 21.67
CA LYS A 20 2.70 -5.88 21.63
C LYS A 20 1.78 -6.25 20.46
N LYS A 21 2.30 -7.05 19.52
CA LYS A 21 1.57 -7.57 18.36
C LYS A 21 0.60 -8.65 18.85
N GLN A 22 -0.71 -8.40 18.71
CA GLN A 22 -1.72 -9.44 18.90
C GLN A 22 -1.74 -10.34 17.66
N GLY A 23 -1.85 -11.65 17.87
CA GLY A 23 -1.73 -12.62 16.79
C GLY A 23 -2.15 -14.03 17.21
N LEU A 24 -2.28 -14.90 16.22
CA LEU A 24 -2.64 -16.30 16.35
C LEU A 24 -1.48 -17.17 15.87
N TRP A 25 -1.18 -18.24 16.60
CA TRP A 25 -0.27 -19.27 16.09
C TRP A 25 -1.03 -20.19 15.14
N GLN A 26 -0.52 -20.35 13.92
CA GLN A 26 -1.04 -21.27 12.92
C GLN A 26 0.10 -21.82 12.05
N ASN A 27 0.16 -23.14 11.90
CA ASN A 27 1.14 -23.83 11.03
C ASN A 27 2.60 -23.40 11.27
N ASP A 28 3.05 -23.41 12.52
CA ASP A 28 4.40 -22.97 12.96
C ASP A 28 4.74 -21.51 12.62
N ARG A 29 3.74 -20.70 12.28
CA ARG A 29 3.88 -19.26 12.06
C ARG A 29 3.02 -18.49 13.04
N PHE A 30 3.55 -17.35 13.49
CA PHE A 30 2.81 -16.38 14.26
C PHE A 30 2.19 -15.38 13.29
N LEU A 31 0.90 -15.57 13.06
CA LEU A 31 0.09 -14.68 12.26
C LEU A 31 -0.28 -13.48 13.12
N TYR A 32 0.11 -12.28 12.71
CA TYR A 32 -0.22 -11.06 13.46
C TYR A 32 -0.87 -10.03 12.56
N PHE A 33 -1.68 -9.18 13.17
CA PHE A 33 -2.14 -7.95 12.53
C PHE A 33 -1.17 -6.86 12.92
N ASP A 34 -0.42 -6.32 11.96
CA ASP A 34 0.43 -5.19 12.28
C ASP A 34 -0.46 -3.99 12.62
N ALA A 35 -0.49 -3.61 13.90
CA ALA A 35 -1.21 -2.43 14.37
C ALA A 35 -0.70 -1.13 13.71
N SER A 36 0.47 -1.17 13.05
CA SER A 36 0.96 -0.10 12.19
C SER A 36 -0.01 0.23 11.04
N LEU A 37 -0.84 -0.73 10.60
CA LEU A 37 -1.88 -0.52 9.58
C LEU A 37 -3.02 0.38 10.06
N ILE A 38 -3.25 0.44 11.37
CA ILE A 38 -4.39 1.11 12.00
C ILE A 38 -3.99 2.51 12.53
N ASN A 39 -2.68 2.80 12.61
CA ASN A 39 -2.20 4.11 13.05
C ASN A 39 -2.57 5.20 12.03
N SER A 40 -3.32 6.21 12.49
CA SER A 40 -3.74 7.37 11.70
C SER A 40 -2.56 8.08 11.00
N TYR A 41 -1.36 8.06 11.58
CA TYR A 41 -0.14 8.56 10.94
C TYR A 41 0.22 7.78 9.67
N TYR A 42 0.16 6.45 9.73
CA TYR A 42 0.49 5.58 8.60
C TYR A 42 -0.55 5.68 7.48
N ILE A 43 -1.83 5.82 7.85
CA ILE A 43 -2.92 6.09 6.90
C ILE A 43 -2.67 7.42 6.15
N ARG A 44 -2.28 8.49 6.88
CA ARG A 44 -1.90 9.77 6.27
C ARG A 44 -0.67 9.64 5.36
N LEU A 45 0.34 8.88 5.78
CA LEU A 45 1.55 8.65 5.00
C LEU A 45 1.26 7.89 3.70
N LYS A 46 0.39 6.88 3.75
CA LYS A 46 -0.08 6.16 2.56
C LYS A 46 -0.82 7.08 1.60
N LYS A 47 -1.74 7.90 2.11
CA LYS A 47 -2.47 8.89 1.29
C LYS A 47 -1.50 9.91 0.68
N ALA A 48 -0.54 10.42 1.45
CA ALA A 48 0.49 11.32 0.97
C ALA A 48 1.35 10.68 -0.12
N ARG A 49 1.72 9.41 0.01
CA ARG A 49 2.46 8.66 -1.02
C ARG A 49 1.63 8.48 -2.29
N LYS A 50 0.36 8.06 -2.17
CA LYS A 50 -0.56 7.96 -3.33
C LYS A 50 -0.69 9.33 -4.02
N TRP A 51 -0.85 10.40 -3.25
CA TRP A 51 -0.96 11.76 -3.78
C TRP A 51 0.33 12.25 -4.44
N LEU A 52 1.49 11.96 -3.84
CA LEU A 52 2.80 12.26 -4.43
C LEU A 52 2.98 11.57 -5.77
N HIS A 53 2.61 10.29 -5.89
CA HIS A 53 2.67 9.57 -7.17
C HIS A 53 1.71 10.13 -8.21
N ILE A 54 0.51 10.56 -7.82
CA ILE A 54 -0.42 11.23 -8.73
C ILE A 54 0.17 12.57 -9.20
N PHE A 55 0.67 13.38 -8.28
CA PHE A 55 1.30 14.66 -8.57
C PHE A 55 2.52 14.49 -9.49
N GLU A 56 3.34 13.47 -9.24
CA GLU A 56 4.49 13.12 -10.05
C GLU A 56 4.09 12.72 -11.48
N LYS A 57 3.08 11.85 -11.66
CA LYS A 57 2.58 11.45 -12.98
C LYS A 57 2.00 12.63 -13.75
N ILE A 58 1.16 13.44 -13.10
CA ILE A 58 0.54 14.62 -13.71
C ILE A 58 1.61 15.66 -14.03
N GLY A 59 2.52 15.93 -13.10
CA GLY A 59 3.60 16.89 -13.25
C GLY A 59 4.53 16.51 -14.40
N ALA A 60 4.99 15.25 -14.47
CA ALA A 60 5.81 14.78 -15.58
C ALA A 60 5.05 14.81 -16.92
N GLY A 61 3.75 14.53 -16.93
CA GLY A 61 2.92 14.61 -18.14
C GLY A 61 2.75 16.03 -18.66
N VAL A 62 2.34 16.96 -17.79
CA VAL A 62 2.18 18.38 -18.13
C VAL A 62 3.53 18.98 -18.54
N PHE A 63 4.60 18.65 -17.81
CA PHE A 63 5.94 19.12 -18.13
C PHE A 63 6.44 18.60 -19.48
N GLY A 64 6.32 17.29 -19.73
CA GLY A 64 6.73 16.67 -20.99
C GLY A 64 5.96 17.20 -22.19
N VAL A 65 4.63 17.26 -22.10
CA VAL A 65 3.78 17.82 -23.16
C VAL A 65 4.07 19.31 -23.35
N GLY A 66 4.25 20.07 -22.28
CA GLY A 66 4.59 21.49 -22.34
C GLY A 66 5.90 21.76 -23.07
N CYS A 67 6.96 20.99 -22.76
CA CYS A 67 8.24 21.11 -23.46
C CYS A 67 8.13 20.79 -24.96
N ILE A 68 7.35 19.76 -25.33
CA ILE A 68 7.14 19.39 -26.73
C ILE A 68 6.35 20.48 -27.47
N VAL A 69 5.25 20.98 -26.89
CA VAL A 69 4.44 22.04 -27.48
C VAL A 69 5.26 23.32 -27.66
N LEU A 70 6.01 23.73 -26.64
CA LEU A 70 6.92 24.89 -26.73
C LEU A 70 7.99 24.70 -27.81
N PHE A 71 8.55 23.50 -27.92
CA PHE A 71 9.50 23.16 -28.98
C PHE A 71 8.87 23.34 -30.37
N PHE A 72 7.69 22.77 -30.62
CA PHE A 72 7.01 22.89 -31.91
C PHE A 72 6.59 24.33 -32.22
N TRP A 73 6.13 25.08 -31.22
CA TRP A 73 5.80 26.49 -31.37
C TRP A 73 7.01 27.30 -31.83
N GLN A 74 8.13 27.16 -31.12
CA GLN A 74 9.33 27.92 -31.41
C GLN A 74 10.01 27.46 -32.72
N ALA A 75 9.88 26.17 -33.07
CA ALA A 75 10.31 25.66 -34.36
C ALA A 75 9.41 26.14 -35.52
N TYR A 76 8.12 26.38 -35.28
CA TYR A 76 7.20 26.91 -36.29
C TYR A 76 7.57 28.34 -36.69
N GLU A 77 7.95 29.18 -35.73
CA GLU A 77 8.44 30.55 -35.99
C GLU A 77 9.73 30.59 -36.82
N GLN A 78 10.54 29.52 -36.80
CA GLN A 78 11.85 29.43 -37.47
C GLN A 78 11.86 28.59 -38.75
N ASP A 79 10.69 28.32 -39.34
CA ASP A 79 10.53 27.49 -40.55
C ASP A 79 11.00 26.03 -40.32
N LEU A 80 10.18 25.33 -39.55
CA LEU A 80 10.35 23.97 -39.01
C LEU A 80 10.95 22.96 -40.00
N ALA A 81 10.53 23.02 -41.27
CA ALA A 81 10.95 22.10 -42.32
C ALA A 81 12.41 22.32 -42.76
N ARG A 82 12.89 23.57 -42.73
CA ARG A 82 14.28 23.90 -43.03
C ARG A 82 15.18 23.54 -41.86
N PHE A 83 14.70 23.80 -40.65
CA PHE A 83 15.45 23.64 -39.41
C PHE A 83 15.73 22.16 -39.06
N LEU A 84 14.73 21.28 -39.18
CA LEU A 84 14.88 19.85 -38.86
C LEU A 84 15.80 19.08 -39.82
N LYS A 85 15.95 19.56 -41.07
CA LYS A 85 16.74 18.90 -42.11
C LYS A 85 18.23 19.23 -42.03
N LEU A 86 18.62 20.27 -41.29
CA LEU A 86 20.00 20.71 -41.19
C LEU A 86 20.79 19.83 -40.19
N PRO A 87 21.84 19.11 -40.61
CA PRO A 87 22.67 18.34 -39.69
C PRO A 87 23.37 19.22 -38.65
N SER A 88 23.63 20.49 -38.98
CA SER A 88 24.14 21.50 -38.05
C SER A 88 23.19 21.71 -36.88
N PHE A 89 21.87 21.62 -37.10
CA PHE A 89 20.90 21.65 -36.01
C PHE A 89 21.02 20.44 -35.07
N TRP A 90 21.68 19.34 -35.42
CA TRP A 90 21.92 18.27 -34.44
C TRP A 90 23.28 18.44 -33.77
N LEU A 91 24.28 18.96 -34.48
CA LEU A 91 25.67 19.06 -34.01
C LEU A 91 25.99 20.34 -33.22
N GLU A 92 25.24 21.43 -33.41
CA GLU A 92 25.53 22.72 -32.80
C GLU A 92 25.21 22.77 -31.28
N THR A 93 26.18 23.05 -30.43
CA THR A 93 26.06 22.82 -28.98
C THR A 93 25.19 23.85 -28.24
N LYS A 94 24.83 24.98 -28.87
CA LYS A 94 24.29 26.16 -28.18
C LYS A 94 22.80 26.46 -28.40
N ALA A 95 22.04 25.57 -29.02
CA ALA A 95 20.62 25.84 -29.27
C ALA A 95 19.75 25.38 -28.07
N PRO A 96 19.17 26.31 -27.28
CA PRO A 96 18.25 25.98 -26.18
C PRO A 96 16.98 25.24 -26.68
N LEU A 97 16.69 25.30 -27.98
CA LEU A 97 15.62 24.51 -28.59
C LEU A 97 15.83 22.99 -28.41
N LYS A 98 17.08 22.54 -28.52
CA LYS A 98 17.40 21.11 -28.44
C LYS A 98 17.16 20.57 -27.04
N SER A 99 17.47 21.35 -26.01
CA SER A 99 17.27 20.91 -24.64
C SER A 99 15.79 20.73 -24.32
N LEU A 100 14.89 21.60 -24.85
CA LEU A 100 13.45 21.42 -24.72
C LEU A 100 12.95 20.12 -25.37
N PHE A 101 13.45 19.81 -26.57
CA PHE A 101 13.13 18.56 -27.25
C PHE A 101 13.56 17.33 -26.44
N TRP A 102 14.83 17.30 -26.00
CA TRP A 102 15.36 16.19 -25.21
C TRP A 102 14.69 16.07 -23.84
N LEU A 103 14.37 17.19 -23.18
CA LEU A 103 13.59 17.18 -21.93
C LEU A 103 12.20 16.58 -22.12
N GLY A 104 11.53 16.92 -23.23
CA GLY A 104 10.24 16.33 -23.58
C GLY A 104 10.33 14.81 -23.77
N ILE A 105 11.35 14.34 -24.51
CA ILE A 105 11.60 12.91 -24.70
C ILE A 105 11.92 12.21 -23.37
N ILE A 106 12.83 12.77 -22.56
CA ILE A 106 13.22 12.19 -21.27
C ILE A 106 12.00 12.08 -20.34
N ALA A 107 11.16 13.12 -20.28
CA ALA A 107 9.91 13.10 -19.51
C ALA A 107 8.94 12.03 -20.01
N GLY A 108 8.81 11.87 -21.34
CA GLY A 108 7.99 10.81 -21.95
C GLY A 108 8.52 9.40 -21.65
N CYS A 109 9.82 9.18 -21.78
CA CYS A 109 10.48 7.92 -21.42
C CYS A 109 10.32 7.60 -19.93
N TYR A 110 10.42 8.61 -19.06
CA TYR A 110 10.20 8.46 -17.62
C TYR A 110 8.80 7.95 -17.32
N LEU A 111 7.76 8.58 -17.90
CA LEU A 111 6.37 8.15 -17.75
C LEU A 111 6.16 6.72 -18.26
N TRP A 112 6.75 6.39 -19.42
CA TRP A 112 6.67 5.04 -19.98
C TRP A 112 7.29 3.99 -19.07
N TYR A 113 8.52 4.25 -18.59
CA TYR A 113 9.20 3.39 -17.63
C TYR A 113 8.36 3.19 -16.36
N ARG A 114 7.80 4.28 -15.81
CA ARG A 114 6.98 4.23 -14.60
C ARG A 114 5.71 3.40 -14.81
N HIS A 115 5.05 3.52 -15.96
CA HIS A 115 3.87 2.72 -16.31
C HIS A 115 4.18 1.22 -16.38
N LEU A 116 5.37 0.84 -16.82
CA LEU A 116 5.81 -0.56 -16.82
C LEU A 116 6.15 -1.06 -15.41
N ALA A 117 6.81 -0.24 -14.60
CA ALA A 117 7.23 -0.62 -13.25
C ALA A 117 6.05 -0.86 -12.28
N GLU A 118 4.94 -0.14 -12.45
CA GLU A 118 3.76 -0.23 -11.57
C GLU A 118 3.05 -1.61 -11.65
N LYS A 119 3.31 -2.39 -12.71
CA LYS A 119 2.71 -3.72 -12.89
C LYS A 119 3.38 -4.82 -12.05
N THR A 120 4.52 -4.55 -11.42
CA THR A 120 5.34 -5.59 -10.76
C THR A 120 5.12 -5.68 -9.25
N GLU A 121 4.34 -4.79 -8.63
CA GLU A 121 4.28 -4.65 -7.16
C GLU A 121 3.14 -5.42 -6.46
N GLN A 122 2.37 -6.28 -7.14
CA GLN A 122 1.43 -7.14 -6.43
C GLN A 122 2.15 -8.41 -5.94
N PRO A 123 2.32 -8.61 -4.62
CA PRO A 123 2.87 -9.86 -4.12
C PRO A 123 1.89 -10.98 -4.48
N GLU A 124 2.29 -11.82 -5.44
CA GLU A 124 1.55 -13.01 -5.80
C GLU A 124 1.50 -13.93 -4.58
N ILE A 125 0.31 -14.33 -4.17
CA ILE A 125 0.12 -15.22 -3.03
C ILE A 125 0.72 -16.57 -3.43
N ASP A 126 1.75 -17.03 -2.72
CA ASP A 126 2.29 -18.38 -2.83
C ASP A 126 1.20 -19.41 -2.44
N GLN A 127 0.36 -19.77 -3.41
CA GLN A 127 -0.74 -20.74 -3.26
C GLN A 127 -0.22 -22.16 -2.94
N ASP A 128 1.08 -22.41 -3.10
CA ASP A 128 1.70 -23.71 -2.78
C ASP A 128 1.73 -24.02 -1.27
N SER A 129 1.43 -23.04 -0.41
CA SER A 129 1.29 -23.28 1.03
C SER A 129 -0.03 -23.95 1.44
N GLU A 130 -1.02 -24.03 0.54
CA GLU A 130 -2.34 -24.60 0.84
C GLU A 130 -2.39 -26.13 0.67
N LYS A 131 -1.53 -26.72 -0.18
CA LYS A 131 -1.51 -28.18 -0.45
C LYS A 131 -0.85 -29.01 0.66
N SER A 132 -0.17 -28.40 1.62
CA SER A 132 0.59 -29.13 2.65
C SER A 132 -0.20 -29.42 3.95
N ASN A 133 -1.34 -28.77 4.19
CA ASN A 133 -1.98 -28.74 5.51
C ASN A 133 -3.34 -29.43 5.66
N GLU A 134 -3.71 -30.35 4.77
CA GLU A 134 -4.95 -31.11 4.93
C GLU A 134 -4.94 -32.10 6.12
N LYS A 135 -3.77 -32.32 6.76
CA LYS A 135 -3.61 -33.28 7.87
C LYS A 135 -3.63 -32.70 9.29
N ASN A 136 -3.56 -31.38 9.49
CA ASN A 136 -3.58 -30.78 10.82
C ASN A 136 -4.86 -29.94 11.04
N LYS A 137 -6.00 -30.64 11.13
CA LYS A 137 -7.24 -30.04 11.60
C LYS A 137 -7.17 -29.77 13.11
N LEU A 138 -7.27 -28.48 13.44
CA LEU A 138 -7.89 -27.93 14.66
C LEU A 138 -7.15 -28.16 15.98
N GLN A 139 -6.08 -27.38 16.21
CA GLN A 139 -5.80 -26.80 17.53
C GLN A 139 -5.37 -25.34 17.36
N ALA A 140 -6.31 -24.47 16.98
CA ALA A 140 -6.11 -23.02 17.10
C ALA A 140 -6.27 -22.66 18.58
N SER A 141 -5.17 -22.67 19.35
CA SER A 141 -5.17 -22.07 20.68
C SER A 141 -4.96 -20.57 20.51
N ALA A 142 -5.92 -19.77 20.99
CA ALA A 142 -5.76 -18.32 21.08
C ALA A 142 -4.62 -18.04 22.06
N TYR A 143 -3.42 -17.77 21.53
CA TYR A 143 -2.26 -17.49 22.35
C TYR A 143 -2.34 -16.05 22.85
N VAL A 144 -2.82 -15.88 24.08
CA VAL A 144 -2.80 -14.62 24.79
C VAL A 144 -1.53 -14.57 25.64
N GLY A 145 -0.59 -13.73 25.23
CA GLY A 145 0.50 -13.18 26.04
C GLY A 145 1.36 -14.16 26.86
N THR A 146 2.55 -14.52 26.36
CA THR A 146 3.73 -14.59 27.25
C THR A 146 4.95 -14.03 26.52
N ASP A 147 5.88 -13.42 27.26
CA ASP A 147 7.04 -12.61 26.85
C ASP A 147 8.11 -13.33 25.98
N LYS A 148 7.75 -14.41 25.29
CA LYS A 148 8.62 -15.09 24.34
C LYS A 148 8.73 -14.26 23.07
N ARG A 149 9.94 -13.74 22.81
CA ARG A 149 10.30 -13.10 21.54
C ARG A 149 10.11 -14.10 20.40
N VAL A 150 9.10 -13.89 19.56
CA VAL A 150 8.89 -14.66 18.34
C VAL A 150 10.02 -14.32 17.35
N PRO A 151 10.73 -15.30 16.76
CA PRO A 151 11.77 -15.03 15.78
C PRO A 151 11.17 -14.41 14.51
N ALA A 152 11.86 -13.42 13.93
CA ALA A 152 11.40 -12.66 12.75
C ALA A 152 10.99 -13.53 11.55
N LYS A 153 11.61 -14.70 11.39
CA LYS A 153 11.31 -15.65 10.29
C LYS A 153 9.94 -16.33 10.41
N MET A 154 9.36 -16.35 11.61
CA MET A 154 8.05 -16.98 11.88
C MET A 154 6.91 -15.95 11.95
N LEU A 155 7.23 -14.66 11.85
CA LEU A 155 6.25 -13.58 11.86
C LEU A 155 5.67 -13.40 10.46
N GLN A 156 4.37 -13.61 10.31
CA GLN A 156 3.65 -13.36 9.07
C GLN A 156 2.55 -12.33 9.32
N ASP A 157 2.63 -11.20 8.61
CA ASP A 157 1.61 -10.16 8.67
C ASP A 157 0.45 -10.55 7.77
N ILE A 158 -0.72 -10.79 8.37
CA ILE A 158 -1.93 -11.16 7.63
C ILE A 158 -2.52 -9.92 6.94
N GLY A 159 -2.25 -8.72 7.46
CA GLY A 159 -2.78 -7.46 6.92
C GLY A 159 -2.30 -7.15 5.50
N VAL A 160 -1.19 -7.77 5.07
CA VAL A 160 -0.70 -7.68 3.69
C VAL A 160 -1.69 -8.32 2.71
N PHE A 161 -2.36 -9.39 3.11
CA PHE A 161 -3.27 -10.18 2.27
C PHE A 161 -4.71 -9.65 2.26
N MET A 162 -5.02 -8.62 3.06
CA MET A 162 -6.36 -8.03 3.07
C MET A 162 -6.64 -7.29 1.76
N THR A 163 -7.85 -7.46 1.24
CA THR A 163 -8.40 -6.64 0.15
C THR A 163 -8.47 -5.17 0.58
N GLU A 164 -8.51 -4.25 -0.38
CA GLU A 164 -8.62 -2.82 -0.06
C GLU A 164 -9.94 -2.53 0.70
N ASP A 165 -11.04 -3.22 0.35
CA ASP A 165 -12.32 -3.11 1.04
C ASP A 165 -12.24 -3.59 2.50
N ALA A 166 -11.55 -4.71 2.75
CA ALA A 166 -11.34 -5.21 4.10
C ALA A 166 -10.48 -4.24 4.93
N LYS A 167 -9.45 -3.62 4.31
CA LYS A 167 -8.64 -2.58 4.96
C LYS A 167 -9.50 -1.36 5.30
N GLN A 168 -10.34 -0.92 4.36
CA GLN A 168 -11.24 0.21 4.55
C GLN A 168 -12.23 -0.05 5.70
N SER A 169 -12.83 -1.24 5.74
CA SER A 169 -13.72 -1.68 6.82
C SER A 169 -13.05 -1.60 8.18
N LEU A 170 -11.78 -2.04 8.26
CA LEU A 170 -10.99 -2.03 9.49
C LEU A 170 -10.60 -0.60 9.91
N GLU A 171 -10.30 0.27 8.95
CA GLU A 171 -10.06 1.70 9.21
C GLU A 171 -11.32 2.38 9.76
N ASP A 172 -12.50 2.05 9.23
CA ASP A 172 -13.76 2.63 9.67
C ASP A 172 -14.18 2.09 11.05
N ALA A 173 -13.94 0.81 11.31
CA ALA A 173 -14.05 0.22 12.64
C ALA A 173 -13.15 0.94 13.66
N TYR A 174 -11.91 1.26 13.28
CA TYR A 174 -10.99 2.00 14.14
C TYR A 174 -11.47 3.42 14.41
N LYS A 175 -11.88 4.17 13.38
CA LYS A 175 -12.43 5.53 13.55
C LYS A 175 -13.65 5.52 14.46
N LEU A 176 -14.48 4.48 14.38
CA LEU A 176 -15.64 4.33 15.23
C LEU A 176 -15.23 4.11 16.69
N ALA A 177 -14.29 3.19 16.95
CA ALA A 177 -13.76 2.95 18.30
C ALA A 177 -13.12 4.22 18.89
N ASP A 178 -12.31 4.94 18.09
CA ASP A 178 -11.69 6.22 18.48
C ASP A 178 -12.74 7.29 18.82
N LYS A 179 -13.81 7.39 18.00
CA LYS A 179 -14.93 8.31 18.24
C LYS A 179 -15.72 7.97 19.51
N LEU A 180 -15.82 6.69 19.85
CA LEU A 180 -16.46 6.21 21.07
C LEU A 180 -15.51 6.25 22.29
N ASN A 181 -14.24 6.58 22.05
CA ASN A 181 -13.17 6.60 23.05
C ASN A 181 -12.96 5.23 23.71
N ASP A 182 -13.19 4.16 22.95
CA ASP A 182 -12.98 2.78 23.38
C ASP A 182 -11.49 2.43 23.33
N GLU A 183 -11.01 1.75 24.37
CA GLU A 183 -9.60 1.36 24.45
C GLU A 183 -9.20 0.31 23.39
N TYR A 184 -10.19 -0.39 22.81
CA TYR A 184 -9.97 -1.50 21.88
C TYR A 184 -11.00 -1.59 20.75
N ILE A 185 -10.56 -2.09 19.59
CA ILE A 185 -11.43 -2.42 18.47
C ILE A 185 -12.04 -3.81 18.71
N GLY A 186 -13.18 -3.84 19.40
CA GLY A 186 -13.99 -5.06 19.54
C GLY A 186 -14.63 -5.55 18.23
N SER A 187 -15.14 -6.79 18.23
CA SER A 187 -15.82 -7.40 17.07
C SER A 187 -17.02 -6.57 16.57
N ILE A 188 -17.70 -5.85 17.48
CA ILE A 188 -18.80 -4.95 17.12
C ILE A 188 -18.34 -3.80 16.23
N HIS A 189 -17.17 -3.22 16.49
CA HIS A 189 -16.60 -2.15 15.66
C HIS A 189 -16.30 -2.66 14.26
N VAL A 190 -15.68 -3.85 14.16
CA VAL A 190 -15.37 -4.48 12.87
C VAL A 190 -16.65 -4.78 12.09
N PHE A 191 -17.68 -5.29 12.77
CA PHE A 191 -18.96 -5.57 12.15
C PHE A 191 -19.63 -4.31 11.60
N ILE A 192 -19.65 -3.22 12.39
CA ILE A 192 -20.18 -1.94 11.93
C ILE A 192 -19.34 -1.36 10.80
N GLY A 193 -18.01 -1.46 10.89
CA GLY A 193 -17.10 -1.04 9.82
C GLY A 193 -17.36 -1.75 8.50
N LEU A 194 -17.58 -3.07 8.54
CA LEU A 194 -17.97 -3.88 7.38
C LEU A 194 -19.33 -3.48 6.80
N LEU A 195 -20.30 -3.15 7.65
CA LEU A 195 -21.61 -2.65 7.18
C LEU A 195 -21.54 -1.23 6.61
N SER A 196 -20.54 -0.45 7.01
CA SER A 196 -20.35 0.92 6.53
C SER A 196 -19.50 1.00 5.27
N SER A 197 -18.77 -0.06 4.90
CA SER A 197 -17.80 -0.07 3.79
C SER A 197 -18.37 -0.57 2.46
N THR A 198 -19.66 -0.91 2.41
CA THR A 198 -20.39 -1.25 1.17
C THR A 198 -20.90 -0.02 0.46
#